data_AF-A0A2U1K2E0-F1
#
_entry.id   AF-A0A2U1K2E0-F1
#
_cell.length_a   1.000
_cell.length_b   1.000
_cell.length_c   1.000
_cell.angle_alpha   90.00
_cell.angle_beta   90.00
_cell.angle_gamma   90.00
#
_symmetry.space_group_name_H-M   'P 1'
#
loop_
_entity.id
_entity.type
_entity.pdbx_description
1 polymer ?
#
loop_
_entity_poly.entity_id
_entity_poly.type
_entity_poly.pdbx_seq_one_letter_code
_entity_poly.pdbx_strand_id
1 'polypeptide(L)'
;MKELKLFAIYKNGEHKGNERGISREDAIQKYLIASSFGTLLDDLEFVSQYTGSLAIENIHFNKSIFDKNKALDVRKSNVNYWPFIETYYPNYYSCDQILLSDILARKLEGEEICEEDEEMIKDWDVKAELLKLDQAIMQKAMENYFDIKYA
;
A
#
# COMPACT_ATOMS: atom_id res chain seq x y z
N MET A 1 20.17 -3.62 -23.89
CA MET A 1 20.16 -3.05 -22.52
C MET A 1 19.68 -4.14 -21.57
N LYS A 2 20.32 -4.34 -20.41
CA LYS A 2 19.80 -5.28 -19.41
C LYS A 2 18.53 -4.67 -18.80
N GLU A 3 17.46 -5.45 -18.77
CA GLU A 3 16.18 -5.02 -18.19
C GLU A 3 16.32 -4.84 -16.67
N LEU A 4 15.87 -3.69 -16.16
CA LEU A 4 15.85 -3.42 -14.73
C LEU A 4 14.60 -4.03 -14.11
N LYS A 5 14.80 -4.84 -13.07
CA LYS A 5 13.70 -5.42 -12.28
C LYS A 5 13.58 -4.68 -10.96
N LEU A 6 12.37 -4.58 -10.43
CA LEU A 6 12.13 -4.05 -9.10
C LEU A 6 12.31 -5.15 -8.06
N PHE A 7 13.14 -4.90 -7.05
CA PHE A 7 13.34 -5.79 -5.93
C PHE A 7 12.84 -5.14 -4.65
N ALA A 8 12.15 -5.92 -3.82
CA ALA A 8 11.91 -5.57 -2.43
C ALA A 8 13.16 -5.92 -1.61
N ILE A 9 13.66 -4.96 -0.85
CA ILE A 9 14.88 -5.07 -0.05
C ILE A 9 14.49 -5.25 1.42
N TYR A 10 15.13 -6.21 2.06
CA TYR A 10 14.91 -6.56 3.46
C TYR A 10 16.22 -6.44 4.24
N LYS A 11 16.12 -6.15 5.53
CA LYS A 11 17.22 -6.27 6.49
C LYS A 11 16.76 -7.17 7.63
N ASN A 12 17.48 -8.26 7.89
CA ASN A 12 17.12 -9.24 8.94
C ASN A 12 15.65 -9.69 8.86
N GLY A 13 15.14 -9.89 7.64
CA GLY A 13 13.75 -10.30 7.39
C GLY A 13 12.72 -9.15 7.41
N GLU A 14 13.11 -7.93 7.77
CA GLU A 14 12.21 -6.77 7.73
C GLU A 14 12.34 -6.02 6.42
N HIS A 15 11.23 -5.76 5.74
CA HIS A 15 11.21 -4.92 4.55
C HIS A 15 11.64 -3.48 4.86
N LYS A 16 12.51 -2.92 4.01
CA LYS A 16 13.09 -1.58 4.17
C LYS A 16 12.87 -0.65 2.99
N GLY A 17 12.62 -1.19 1.80
CA GLY A 17 12.54 -0.38 0.58
C GLY A 17 12.38 -1.24 -0.67
N ASN A 18 12.17 -0.59 -1.80
CA ASN A 18 12.29 -1.22 -3.11
C ASN A 18 13.39 -0.52 -3.89
N GLU A 19 14.11 -1.27 -4.73
CA GLU A 19 15.16 -0.71 -5.58
C GLU A 19 15.23 -1.43 -6.92
N ARG A 20 15.55 -0.70 -7.98
CA ARG A 20 15.69 -1.25 -9.33
C ARG A 20 17.11 -1.73 -9.58
N GLY A 21 17.24 -3.01 -9.94
CA GLY A 21 18.53 -3.61 -10.26
C GLY A 21 18.48 -4.52 -11.47
N ILE A 22 19.65 -4.73 -12.08
CA ILE A 22 19.83 -5.80 -13.09
C ILE A 22 19.90 -7.19 -12.42
N SER A 23 20.19 -7.22 -11.12
CA SER A 23 20.13 -8.38 -10.24
C SER A 23 19.69 -7.95 -8.84
N ARG A 24 19.44 -8.94 -7.97
CA ARG A 24 19.13 -8.72 -6.56
C ARG A 24 20.27 -7.99 -5.85
N GLU A 25 21.51 -8.40 -6.10
CA GLU A 25 22.72 -7.84 -5.47
C GLU A 25 22.94 -6.39 -5.91
N ASP A 26 22.73 -6.10 -7.19
CA ASP A 26 22.78 -4.73 -7.73
C ASP A 26 21.71 -3.83 -7.08
N ALA A 27 20.50 -4.35 -6.89
CA ALA A 27 19.43 -3.61 -6.21
C ALA A 27 19.75 -3.37 -4.72
N ILE A 28 20.30 -4.35 -4.01
CA ILE A 28 20.73 -4.18 -2.61
C ILE A 28 21.83 -3.11 -2.53
N GLN A 29 22.84 -3.15 -3.40
CA GLN A 29 23.93 -2.19 -3.40
C GLN A 29 23.43 -0.76 -3.65
N LYS A 30 22.55 -0.57 -4.64
CA LYS A 30 21.93 0.72 -4.92
C LYS A 30 21.11 1.24 -3.75
N TYR A 31 20.33 0.37 -3.11
CA TYR A 31 19.54 0.72 -1.93
C TYR A 31 20.44 1.20 -0.79
N LEU A 32 21.55 0.52 -0.55
CA LEU A 32 22.52 0.91 0.49
C LEU A 32 23.17 2.26 0.19
N ILE A 33 23.55 2.51 -1.06
CA ILE A 33 24.08 3.83 -1.48
C ILE A 33 23.03 4.92 -1.26
N ALA A 34 21.80 4.71 -1.72
CA ALA A 34 20.70 5.66 -1.55
C ALA A 34 20.37 5.92 -0.08
N SER A 35 20.53 4.91 0.78
CA SER A 35 20.33 5.00 2.23
C SER A 35 21.54 5.57 2.98
N SER A 36 22.52 6.15 2.28
CA SER A 36 23.75 6.72 2.84
C SER A 36 24.69 5.71 3.53
N PHE A 37 24.59 4.42 3.18
CA PHE A 37 25.48 3.35 3.65
C PHE A 37 26.55 2.96 2.61
N GLY A 38 26.81 3.81 1.60
CA GLY A 38 27.76 3.50 0.53
C GLY A 38 29.20 3.20 1.02
N THR A 39 29.60 3.74 2.17
CA THR A 39 30.90 3.49 2.79
C THR A 39 31.01 2.12 3.46
N LEU A 40 29.89 1.42 3.67
CA LEU A 40 29.82 0.10 4.32
C LEU A 40 29.63 -1.05 3.33
N LEU A 41 29.76 -0.79 2.03
CA LEU A 41 29.58 -1.83 1.00
C LEU A 41 30.65 -2.93 1.05
N ASP A 42 31.85 -2.60 1.53
CA ASP A 42 32.95 -3.56 1.69
C ASP A 42 32.85 -4.36 3.01
N ASP A 43 31.95 -3.96 3.92
CA ASP A 43 31.66 -4.70 5.14
C ASP A 43 30.68 -5.85 4.83
N LEU A 44 31.23 -7.03 4.56
CA LEU A 44 30.45 -8.22 4.22
C LEU A 44 29.50 -8.64 5.34
N GLU A 45 29.85 -8.41 6.61
CA GLU A 45 28.98 -8.73 7.75
C GLU A 45 27.76 -7.81 7.74
N PHE A 46 27.97 -6.51 7.50
CA PHE A 46 26.89 -5.54 7.35
C PHE A 46 25.99 -5.84 6.14
N VAL A 47 26.59 -6.06 4.97
CA VAL A 47 25.84 -6.33 3.72
C VAL A 47 25.06 -7.64 3.80
N SER A 48 25.58 -8.67 4.49
CA SER A 48 24.92 -9.97 4.63
C SER A 48 23.57 -9.91 5.36
N GLN A 49 23.34 -8.86 6.15
CA GLN A 49 22.05 -8.61 6.81
C GLN A 49 20.95 -8.25 5.81
N TYR A 50 21.30 -7.86 4.59
CA TYR A 50 20.37 -7.46 3.56
C TYR A 50 20.07 -8.59 2.60
N THR A 51 18.80 -8.75 2.26
CA THR A 51 18.32 -9.69 1.25
C THR A 51 17.35 -9.00 0.30
N GLY A 52 17.01 -9.66 -0.80
CA GLY A 52 16.03 -9.13 -1.73
C GLY A 52 15.23 -10.21 -2.44
N SER A 53 14.00 -9.87 -2.79
CA SER A 53 13.10 -10.69 -3.60
C SER A 53 12.55 -9.84 -4.75
N LEU A 54 12.13 -10.46 -5.85
CA LEU A 54 11.39 -9.73 -6.88
C LEU A 54 10.15 -9.10 -6.23
N ALA A 55 9.91 -7.82 -6.51
CA ALA A 55 8.68 -7.17 -6.09
C ALA A 55 7.52 -7.78 -6.89
N ILE A 56 6.45 -8.17 -6.20
CA ILE A 56 5.21 -8.62 -6.86
C ILE A 56 4.50 -7.35 -7.37
N GLU A 57 4.10 -7.36 -8.65
CA GLU A 57 3.31 -6.31 -9.31
C GLU A 57 3.89 -4.89 -9.39
N ASN A 58 5.19 -4.68 -9.09
CA ASN A 58 5.81 -3.33 -9.00
C ASN A 58 5.23 -2.41 -7.89
N ILE A 59 4.42 -2.92 -6.97
CA ILE A 59 3.75 -2.10 -5.95
C ILE A 59 4.55 -2.14 -4.63
N HIS A 60 4.72 -0.98 -3.99
CA HIS A 60 5.47 -0.82 -2.73
C HIS A 60 4.51 -0.70 -1.54
N PHE A 61 4.65 -1.58 -0.54
CA PHE A 61 4.09 -1.39 0.79
C PHE A 61 5.09 -0.64 1.67
N ASN A 62 4.73 0.56 2.12
CA ASN A 62 5.57 1.34 3.03
C ASN A 62 5.34 0.89 4.49
N LYS A 63 6.36 0.29 5.10
CA LYS A 63 6.32 -0.16 6.50
C LYS A 63 6.47 0.98 7.53
N SER A 64 6.71 2.23 7.11
CA SER A 64 6.88 3.38 8.03
C SER A 64 5.60 3.76 8.79
N ILE A 65 4.45 3.16 8.47
CA ILE A 65 3.21 3.29 9.25
C ILE A 65 3.29 2.51 10.59
N PHE A 66 4.30 1.66 10.80
CA PHE A 66 4.34 0.73 11.94
C PHE A 66 5.17 1.15 13.17
N ASP A 67 5.75 2.36 13.23
CA ASP A 67 6.46 2.80 14.44
C ASP A 67 5.49 3.21 15.56
N LYS A 68 5.03 2.19 16.29
CA LYS A 68 4.41 2.30 17.62
C LYS A 68 5.47 2.78 18.61
N ASN A 69 5.38 4.03 19.08
CA ASN A 69 5.71 4.46 20.47
C ASN A 69 5.65 6.00 20.64
N LYS A 70 4.50 6.62 20.38
CA LYS A 70 4.19 7.94 20.97
C LYS A 70 2.73 7.96 21.38
N ALA A 71 2.47 8.38 22.62
CA ALA A 71 1.20 8.27 23.33
C ALA A 71 0.00 8.65 22.47
N LEU A 72 -1.02 7.78 22.44
CA LEU A 72 -2.25 7.94 21.67
C LEU A 72 -3.07 9.13 22.21
N ASP A 73 -3.14 10.21 21.46
CA ASP A 73 -4.27 11.13 21.50
C ASP A 73 -5.40 10.49 20.66
N VAL A 74 -6.51 10.15 21.33
CA VAL A 74 -7.63 9.33 20.82
C VAL A 74 -8.43 10.00 19.70
N ARG A 75 -8.01 11.18 19.22
CA ARG A 75 -8.81 12.02 18.31
C ARG A 75 -8.43 11.97 16.81
N LYS A 76 -7.49 11.12 16.38
CA LYS A 76 -7.00 11.09 14.98
C LYS A 76 -6.60 9.70 14.43
N SER A 77 -7.31 8.63 14.74
CA SER A 77 -6.98 7.32 14.16
C SER A 77 -7.47 7.22 12.69
N ASN A 78 -6.58 7.54 11.75
CA ASN A 78 -6.67 7.11 10.35
C ASN A 78 -6.38 5.59 10.30
N VAL A 79 -7.32 4.78 10.78
CA VAL A 79 -7.20 3.32 10.72
C VAL A 79 -7.36 2.94 9.25
N ASN A 80 -6.26 2.56 8.59
CA ASN A 80 -6.33 1.98 7.25
C ASN A 80 -7.11 0.66 7.34
N TYR A 81 -8.36 0.68 6.87
CA TYR A 81 -9.30 -0.44 6.97
C TYR A 81 -9.29 -1.33 5.73
N TRP A 82 -8.53 -0.97 4.68
CA TRP A 82 -8.43 -1.76 3.45
C TRP A 82 -7.99 -3.20 3.64
N PRO A 83 -7.01 -3.52 4.52
CA PRO A 83 -6.65 -4.92 4.77
C PRO A 83 -7.83 -5.76 5.27
N PHE A 84 -8.78 -5.14 5.98
CA PHE A 84 -9.99 -5.82 6.43
C PHE A 84 -10.93 -6.10 5.24
N ILE A 85 -11.10 -5.13 4.33
CA ILE A 85 -11.90 -5.30 3.11
C ILE A 85 -11.29 -6.38 2.21
N GLU A 86 -9.99 -6.35 1.95
CA GLU A 86 -9.31 -7.34 1.10
C GLU A 86 -9.43 -8.77 1.66
N THR A 87 -9.40 -8.90 2.98
CA THR A 87 -9.51 -10.20 3.65
C THR A 87 -10.93 -10.74 3.63
N TYR A 88 -11.93 -9.87 3.81
CA TYR A 88 -13.30 -10.28 4.10
C TYR A 88 -14.32 -9.82 3.06
N TYR A 89 -13.93 -9.20 1.95
CA TYR A 89 -14.81 -8.93 0.80
C TYR A 89 -14.29 -9.67 -0.43
N PRO A 90 -14.70 -10.94 -0.63
CA PRO A 90 -14.30 -11.73 -1.79
C PRO A 90 -14.68 -11.03 -3.10
N ASN A 91 -13.76 -11.00 -4.06
CA ASN A 91 -13.94 -10.38 -5.38
C ASN A 91 -14.31 -8.88 -5.34
N TYR A 92 -13.90 -8.14 -4.31
CA TYR A 92 -14.16 -6.70 -4.20
C TYR A 92 -13.69 -5.91 -5.45
N TYR A 93 -12.61 -6.34 -6.11
CA TYR A 93 -12.11 -5.76 -7.36
C TYR A 93 -13.09 -5.84 -8.55
N SER A 94 -14.18 -6.60 -8.44
CA SER A 94 -15.26 -6.66 -9.43
C SER A 94 -16.53 -5.94 -8.97
N CYS A 95 -16.45 -5.09 -7.94
CA CYS A 95 -17.60 -4.39 -7.38
C CYS A 95 -17.62 -2.91 -7.80
N ASP A 96 -18.72 -2.48 -8.43
CA ASP A 96 -18.92 -1.09 -8.85
C ASP A 96 -18.83 -0.09 -7.68
N GLN A 97 -19.19 -0.52 -6.46
CA GLN A 97 -19.05 0.31 -5.26
C GLN A 97 -17.59 0.57 -4.88
N ILE A 98 -16.70 -0.39 -5.12
CA ILE A 98 -15.25 -0.22 -4.89
C ILE A 98 -14.68 0.75 -5.94
N LEU A 99 -15.08 0.60 -7.20
CA LEU A 99 -14.66 1.51 -8.27
C LEU A 99 -15.12 2.94 -7.99
N LEU A 100 -16.39 3.12 -7.60
CA LEU A 100 -16.92 4.43 -7.23
C LEU A 100 -16.19 5.01 -6.01
N SER A 101 -15.80 4.18 -5.04
CA SER A 101 -15.02 4.61 -3.88
C SER A 101 -13.64 5.12 -4.28
N ASP A 102 -12.97 4.47 -5.22
CA ASP A 102 -11.68 4.91 -5.77
C ASP A 102 -11.82 6.26 -6.47
N ILE A 103 -12.83 6.41 -7.33
CA ILE A 103 -13.10 7.66 -8.06
C ILE A 103 -13.33 8.83 -7.08
N LEU A 104 -14.17 8.63 -6.07
CA LEU A 104 -14.48 9.68 -5.09
C LEU A 104 -13.28 10.02 -4.18
N ALA A 105 -12.49 9.02 -3.78
CA ALA A 105 -11.28 9.23 -2.99
C ALA A 105 -10.25 10.05 -3.77
N ARG A 106 -9.98 9.67 -5.03
CA ARG A 106 -9.08 10.39 -5.94
C ARG A 106 -9.54 11.84 -6.14
N LYS A 107 -10.85 12.06 -6.35
CA LYS A 107 -11.41 13.41 -6.44
C LYS A 107 -11.19 14.23 -5.17
N LEU A 108 -11.39 13.64 -4.00
CA LEU A 108 -11.23 14.30 -2.71
C LEU A 108 -9.77 14.65 -2.42
N GLU A 109 -8.83 13.81 -2.86
CA GLU A 109 -7.38 13.98 -2.69
C GLU A 109 -6.77 14.94 -3.74
N GLY A 110 -7.56 15.34 -4.74
CA GLY A 110 -7.13 16.22 -5.82
C GLY A 110 -6.34 15.51 -6.91
N GLU A 111 -6.47 14.18 -7.02
CA GLU A 111 -5.92 13.40 -8.11
C GLU A 111 -6.76 13.55 -9.39
N GLU A 112 -6.11 13.36 -10.53
CA GLU A 112 -6.77 13.40 -11.85
C GLU A 112 -7.67 12.16 -12.02
N ILE A 113 -8.92 12.37 -12.45
CA ILE A 113 -9.87 11.34 -12.89
C ILE A 113 -10.31 11.66 -14.33
N CYS A 114 -10.90 10.71 -15.07
CA CYS A 114 -11.28 10.97 -16.46
C CYS A 114 -12.48 11.92 -16.59
N GLU A 115 -12.67 12.50 -17.77
CA GLU A 115 -13.74 13.47 -18.03
C GLU A 115 -15.13 12.87 -17.78
N GLU A 116 -15.33 11.58 -18.09
CA GLU A 116 -16.59 10.88 -17.83
C GLU A 116 -16.87 10.75 -16.32
N ASP A 117 -15.85 10.45 -15.51
CA ASP A 117 -15.97 10.35 -14.06
C ASP A 117 -16.21 11.73 -13.42
N GLU A 118 -15.52 12.77 -13.91
CA GLU A 118 -15.75 14.17 -13.51
C GLU A 118 -17.22 14.58 -13.74
N GLU A 119 -17.73 14.33 -14.93
CA GLU A 119 -19.10 14.67 -15.29
C GLU A 119 -20.12 13.86 -14.48
N MET A 120 -19.83 12.59 -14.18
CA MET A 120 -20.67 11.73 -13.35
C MET A 120 -20.86 12.28 -11.92
N ILE A 121 -19.80 12.84 -11.32
CA ILE A 121 -19.81 13.28 -9.91
C ILE A 121 -19.87 14.80 -9.71
N LYS A 122 -19.99 15.59 -10.80
CA LYS A 122 -19.85 17.06 -10.79
C LYS A 122 -20.70 17.82 -9.77
N ASP A 123 -21.89 17.29 -9.45
CA ASP A 123 -22.87 17.92 -8.54
C ASP A 123 -22.95 17.20 -7.19
N TRP A 124 -22.06 16.25 -6.91
CA TRP A 124 -22.10 15.44 -5.70
C TRP A 124 -21.36 16.12 -4.55
N ASP A 125 -21.85 15.90 -3.33
CA ASP A 125 -21.03 16.08 -2.13
C ASP A 125 -20.07 14.88 -2.00
N VAL A 126 -18.94 14.97 -2.71
CA VAL A 126 -17.94 13.89 -2.82
C VAL A 126 -17.57 13.32 -1.46
N LYS A 127 -17.40 14.17 -0.44
CA LYS A 127 -17.03 13.72 0.89
C LYS A 127 -18.15 12.96 1.58
N ALA A 128 -19.38 13.45 1.49
CA ALA A 128 -20.52 12.78 2.11
C ALA A 128 -20.85 11.45 1.41
N GLU A 129 -20.76 11.40 0.08
CA GLU A 129 -21.01 10.20 -0.71
C GLU A 129 -19.91 9.15 -0.49
N LEU A 130 -18.64 9.54 -0.46
CA LEU A 130 -17.54 8.64 -0.14
C LEU A 130 -17.73 8.01 1.25
N LEU A 131 -18.09 8.81 2.26
CA LEU A 131 -18.33 8.30 3.62
C LEU A 131 -19.46 7.26 3.66
N LYS A 132 -20.56 7.48 2.95
CA LYS A 132 -21.66 6.51 2.88
C LYS A 132 -21.21 5.21 2.20
N LEU A 133 -20.43 5.34 1.13
CA LEU A 133 -19.94 4.22 0.36
C LEU A 133 -18.96 3.36 1.17
N ASP A 134 -18.01 4.00 1.86
CA ASP A 134 -17.08 3.35 2.77
C ASP A 134 -17.79 2.57 3.89
N GLN A 135 -18.87 3.14 4.45
CA GLN A 135 -19.68 2.47 5.45
C GLN A 135 -20.35 1.20 4.90
N ALA A 136 -20.89 1.25 3.68
CA ALA A 136 -21.52 0.10 3.04
C ALA A 136 -20.49 -1.00 2.71
N ILE A 137 -19.33 -0.63 2.15
CA ILE A 137 -18.22 -1.55 1.87
C ILE A 137 -17.74 -2.22 3.15
N MET A 138 -17.54 -1.44 4.22
CA MET A 138 -17.15 -1.94 5.53
C MET A 138 -18.17 -2.90 6.11
N GLN A 139 -19.46 -2.53 6.07
CA GLN A 139 -20.53 -3.39 6.55
C GLN A 139 -20.52 -4.74 5.80
N LYS A 140 -20.34 -4.73 4.48
CA LYS A 140 -20.30 -5.97 3.69
C LYS A 140 -19.12 -6.87 4.07
N ALA A 141 -17.95 -6.28 4.28
CA ALA A 141 -16.78 -7.01 4.77
C ALA A 141 -17.00 -7.56 6.18
N MET A 142 -17.70 -6.83 7.06
CA MET A 142 -18.05 -7.30 8.41
C MET A 142 -19.02 -8.48 8.39
N GLU A 143 -20.06 -8.43 7.55
CA GLU A 143 -21.01 -9.54 7.38
C GLU A 143 -20.26 -10.82 6.97
N ASN A 144 -19.44 -10.72 5.92
CA ASN A 144 -18.63 -11.83 5.45
C ASN A 144 -17.60 -12.31 6.50
N TYR A 145 -17.03 -11.40 7.31
CA TYR A 145 -16.16 -11.78 8.43
C TYR A 145 -16.90 -12.70 9.40
N PHE A 146 -18.12 -12.33 9.80
CA PHE A 146 -18.91 -13.14 10.71
C PHE A 146 -19.28 -14.49 10.09
N ASP A 147 -19.69 -14.49 8.83
CA ASP A 147 -19.99 -15.71 8.09
C ASP A 147 -18.75 -16.63 7.97
N ILE A 148 -17.57 -16.09 7.72
CA ILE A 148 -16.34 -16.90 7.58
C ILE A 148 -15.84 -17.43 8.93
N LYS A 149 -15.96 -16.65 10.00
CA LYS A 149 -15.38 -16.99 11.31
C LYS A 149 -16.31 -17.79 12.21
N TYR A 150 -17.61 -17.70 12.01
CA TYR A 150 -18.62 -18.25 12.91
C TYR A 150 -19.70 -19.11 12.21
N ALA A 151 -19.53 -19.44 10.92
CA ALA A 151 -20.35 -20.46 10.25
C ALA A 151 -19.99 -21.89 10.67
#